data_AF-A0A1J5KWM0-F1
#
_entry.id   AF-A0A1J5KWM0-F1
#
_cell.length_a   1.000
_cell.length_b   1.000
_cell.length_c   1.000
_cell.angle_alpha   90.00
_cell.angle_beta   90.00
_cell.angle_gamma   90.00
#
_symmetry.space_group_name_H-M   'P 1'
#
loop_
_entity.id
_entity.type
_entity.pdbx_description
1 polymer ?
#
loop_
_entity_poly.entity_id
_entity_poly.type
_entity_poly.pdbx_seq_one_letter_code
_entity_poly.pdbx_strand_id
1 'polypeptide(L)'
;MKKILLLLVALLVTTFAFQSCDDLDDNVVPAHSFIWKGLNQYYLWQEDVPELADDRFETQSSLDSYVESFSSPNSLFENLLYERNVIDRFSVLFPDFRVLENRLQGVSKSNGVEYGLIYTDDSETSIFGYVRYILPNSDASAKDIQRGEIFYAVNGTPLNDSNYQSLLGNDTYTLNFADYDGGNITPNGKELGLTKTEYSENPVHTTNVITEGSHVIGYFMYNGFYSSYDNDLNEAFGELASQGVNELVLDLRYNSGGSVRTSTYLASMITGQFNDEIFAREQWNTKMQGYYENNNPDALINRFTNQLSNSTPINHLNLNKIYILTTRGTASASELIINCLQPYIDVTVIGDTTTGKNVGSVTLYDSANFSRSNVNGSHTYAMQPIVLEILNKNGFGDYSDGIAPDIELKEDFGNLGILGDANEPLFAAAIADITGSGRFSIPTPSNDHKWFNDSKKMRRFGTEMYIENTPEDSFLLAKDLQ
;
A
#
# COMPACT_ATOMS: atom_id res chain seq x y z
N MET A 1 32.93 63.21 -0.71
CA MET A 1 32.14 62.91 -1.92
C MET A 1 32.39 61.51 -2.50
N LYS A 2 33.63 61.00 -2.63
CA LYS A 2 33.86 59.64 -3.17
C LYS A 2 33.38 58.47 -2.29
N LYS A 3 33.30 58.63 -0.96
CA LYS A 3 32.81 57.57 -0.04
C LYS A 3 31.27 57.46 0.02
N ILE A 4 30.54 58.52 -0.34
CA ILE A 4 29.06 58.52 -0.35
C ILE A 4 28.53 57.89 -1.66
N LEU A 5 29.28 58.02 -2.76
CA LEU A 5 28.94 57.39 -4.03
C LEU A 5 29.09 55.86 -4.00
N LEU A 6 30.10 55.32 -3.27
CA LEU A 6 30.26 53.88 -3.09
C LEU A 6 29.16 53.25 -2.22
N LEU A 7 28.64 53.98 -1.23
CA LEU A 7 27.54 53.53 -0.39
C LEU A 7 26.19 53.53 -1.13
N LEU A 8 25.97 54.46 -2.06
CA LEU A 8 24.77 54.50 -2.90
C LEU A 8 24.78 53.43 -4.00
N VAL A 9 25.95 53.06 -4.54
CA VAL A 9 26.06 51.96 -5.51
C VAL A 9 25.94 50.59 -4.82
N ALA A 10 26.46 50.44 -3.59
CA ALA A 10 26.26 49.22 -2.81
C ALA A 10 24.79 49.03 -2.35
N LEU A 11 24.06 50.13 -2.10
CA LEU A 11 22.63 50.08 -1.75
C LEU A 11 21.72 49.81 -2.96
N LEU A 12 22.15 50.15 -4.19
CA LEU A 12 21.40 49.86 -5.42
C LEU A 12 21.59 48.40 -5.91
N VAL A 13 22.71 47.77 -5.56
CA VAL A 13 23.01 46.38 -5.93
C VAL A 13 22.38 45.38 -4.94
N THR A 14 22.13 45.78 -3.69
CA THR A 14 21.40 44.93 -2.72
C THR A 14 19.87 44.96 -2.90
N THR A 15 19.32 45.95 -3.59
CA THR A 15 17.88 46.00 -3.93
C THR A 15 17.50 45.22 -5.20
N PHE A 16 18.47 44.61 -5.89
CA PHE A 16 18.22 43.68 -7.01
C PHE A 16 18.46 42.21 -6.66
N ALA A 17 18.74 41.88 -5.39
CA ALA A 17 18.98 40.51 -4.93
C ALA A 17 17.82 39.90 -4.10
N PHE A 18 16.68 40.60 -3.98
CA PHE A 18 15.49 40.10 -3.28
C PHE A 18 14.19 40.52 -3.99
N GLN A 19 14.12 40.23 -5.29
CA GLN A 19 12.84 39.97 -5.96
C GLN A 19 12.84 38.51 -6.40
N SER A 20 12.65 37.61 -5.43
CA SER A 20 11.84 36.42 -5.69
C SER A 20 10.41 36.97 -5.76
N CYS A 21 10.04 37.40 -6.97
CA CYS A 21 8.66 37.22 -7.39
C CYS A 21 8.53 35.70 -7.54
N ASP A 22 7.79 35.09 -6.62
CA ASP A 22 7.15 33.81 -6.95
C ASP A 22 6.19 34.11 -8.10
N ASP A 23 6.67 33.93 -9.34
CA ASP A 23 5.80 33.79 -10.50
C ASP A 23 5.10 32.45 -10.36
N LEU A 24 3.96 32.50 -9.67
CA LEU A 24 2.98 31.42 -9.62
C LEU A 24 2.16 31.31 -10.92
N ASP A 25 2.48 32.08 -11.97
CA ASP A 25 1.62 32.19 -13.16
C ASP A 25 2.20 31.58 -14.46
N ASP A 26 3.50 31.26 -14.55
CA ASP A 26 4.09 30.67 -15.77
C ASP A 26 4.31 29.13 -15.71
N ASN A 27 3.98 28.48 -14.58
CA ASN A 27 4.20 27.03 -14.36
C ASN A 27 2.91 26.19 -14.28
N VAL A 28 1.75 26.77 -14.58
CA VAL A 28 0.45 26.07 -14.45
C VAL A 28 0.24 25.06 -15.59
N VAL A 29 0.66 25.39 -16.82
CA VAL A 29 0.44 24.56 -18.02
C VAL A 29 1.19 23.22 -17.99
N PRO A 30 2.48 23.14 -17.60
CA PRO A 30 3.24 21.89 -17.67
C PRO A 30 2.62 20.75 -16.84
N ALA A 31 2.21 21.03 -15.60
CA ALA A 31 1.65 20.00 -14.71
C ALA A 31 0.29 19.46 -15.20
N HIS A 32 -0.58 20.34 -15.70
CA HIS A 32 -1.87 19.94 -16.24
C HIS A 32 -1.70 19.11 -17.53
N SER A 33 -0.81 19.54 -18.42
CA SER A 33 -0.48 18.81 -19.65
C SER A 33 0.10 17.42 -19.35
N PHE A 34 1.05 17.34 -18.40
CA PHE A 34 1.62 16.08 -17.91
C PHE A 34 0.54 15.10 -17.44
N ILE A 35 -0.39 15.56 -16.60
CA ILE A 35 -1.47 14.73 -16.06
C ILE A 35 -2.34 14.16 -17.18
N TRP A 36 -2.82 15.01 -18.09
CA TRP A 36 -3.66 14.55 -19.19
C TRP A 36 -2.93 13.54 -20.07
N LYS A 37 -1.67 13.83 -20.45
CA LYS A 37 -0.88 12.96 -21.34
C LYS A 37 -0.61 11.60 -20.72
N GLY A 38 -0.21 11.54 -19.46
CA GLY A 38 0.09 10.25 -18.84
C GLY A 38 -1.18 9.44 -18.51
N LEU A 39 -2.30 10.08 -18.19
CA LEU A 39 -3.59 9.36 -18.08
C LEU A 39 -4.07 8.87 -19.45
N ASN A 40 -4.01 9.69 -20.51
CA ASN A 40 -4.32 9.25 -21.87
C ASN A 40 -3.44 8.07 -22.32
N GLN A 41 -2.19 8.02 -21.86
CA GLN A 41 -1.27 6.95 -22.25
C GLN A 41 -1.49 5.65 -21.48
N TYR A 42 -1.51 5.71 -20.14
CA TYR A 42 -1.39 4.51 -19.30
C TYR A 42 -2.64 4.15 -18.52
N TYR A 43 -3.62 5.05 -18.38
CA TYR A 43 -4.75 4.80 -17.50
C TYR A 43 -5.54 3.56 -17.94
N LEU A 44 -5.85 2.67 -16.99
CA LEU A 44 -6.54 1.41 -17.27
C LEU A 44 -7.88 1.65 -17.99
N TRP A 45 -8.66 2.59 -17.46
CA TRP A 45 -9.99 2.97 -17.97
C TRP A 45 -9.93 4.15 -18.94
N GLN A 46 -8.82 4.33 -19.65
CA GLN A 46 -8.67 5.47 -20.57
C GLN A 46 -9.77 5.53 -21.62
N GLU A 47 -10.19 4.39 -22.17
CA GLU A 47 -11.25 4.31 -23.20
C GLU A 47 -12.64 4.69 -22.66
N ASP A 48 -12.85 4.56 -21.35
CA ASP A 48 -14.12 4.87 -20.69
C ASP A 48 -14.26 6.36 -20.30
N VAL A 49 -13.19 7.14 -20.49
CA VAL A 49 -13.16 8.58 -20.18
C VAL A 49 -13.10 9.38 -21.49
N PRO A 50 -14.22 9.99 -21.95
CA PRO A 50 -14.26 10.69 -23.24
C PRO A 50 -13.23 11.82 -23.38
N GLU A 51 -12.91 12.49 -22.27
CA GLU A 51 -11.92 13.57 -22.24
C GLU A 51 -10.48 13.08 -22.42
N LEU A 52 -10.25 11.76 -22.32
CA LEU A 52 -8.97 11.11 -22.59
C LEU A 52 -8.93 10.44 -23.98
N ALA A 53 -9.94 10.58 -24.84
CA ALA A 53 -9.90 9.99 -26.18
C ALA A 53 -8.82 10.63 -27.07
N ASP A 54 -8.17 9.84 -27.94
CA ASP A 54 -7.05 10.29 -28.80
C ASP A 54 -7.44 11.33 -29.87
N ASP A 55 -8.72 11.38 -30.19
CA ASP A 55 -9.33 12.31 -31.13
C ASP A 55 -10.20 13.37 -30.43
N ARG A 56 -10.18 13.43 -29.09
CA ARG A 56 -10.96 14.40 -28.32
C ARG A 56 -10.65 15.85 -28.67
N PHE A 57 -9.38 16.15 -28.95
CA PHE A 57 -8.88 17.49 -29.24
C PHE A 57 -8.26 17.53 -30.63
N GLU A 58 -8.76 18.43 -31.48
CA GLU A 58 -8.26 18.58 -32.86
C GLU A 58 -6.89 19.26 -32.94
N THR A 59 -6.59 20.13 -31.98
CA THR A 59 -5.36 20.95 -31.94
C THR A 59 -4.77 21.03 -30.54
N GLN A 60 -3.45 21.23 -30.44
CA GLN A 60 -2.79 21.42 -29.15
C GLN A 60 -3.39 22.58 -28.35
N SER A 61 -3.70 23.70 -29.01
CA SER A 61 -4.33 24.86 -28.36
C SER A 61 -5.70 24.55 -27.74
N SER A 62 -6.47 23.62 -28.33
CA SER A 62 -7.76 23.20 -27.76
C SER A 62 -7.59 22.31 -26.52
N LEU A 63 -6.56 21.46 -26.49
CA LEU A 63 -6.18 20.68 -25.32
C LEU A 63 -5.69 21.62 -24.20
N ASP A 64 -4.80 22.55 -24.52
CA ASP A 64 -4.26 23.53 -23.56
C ASP A 64 -5.39 24.33 -22.92
N SER A 65 -6.31 24.87 -23.73
CA SER A 65 -7.48 25.61 -23.24
C SER A 65 -8.37 24.77 -22.31
N TYR A 66 -8.51 23.47 -22.59
CA TYR A 66 -9.28 22.56 -21.73
C TYR A 66 -8.57 22.34 -20.40
N VAL A 67 -7.30 21.94 -20.41
CA VAL A 67 -6.59 21.59 -19.18
C VAL A 67 -6.33 22.82 -18.29
N GLU A 68 -6.17 24.00 -18.88
CA GLU A 68 -6.04 25.29 -18.17
C GLU A 68 -7.35 25.79 -17.55
N SER A 69 -8.50 25.25 -17.96
CA SER A 69 -9.79 25.61 -17.36
C SER A 69 -9.95 25.11 -15.92
N PHE A 70 -9.07 24.21 -15.48
CA PHE A 70 -9.07 23.64 -14.14
C PHE A 70 -8.28 24.51 -13.16
N SER A 71 -8.84 24.71 -11.97
CA SER A 71 -8.23 25.55 -10.92
C SER A 71 -6.92 24.99 -10.34
N SER A 72 -6.65 23.70 -10.53
CA SER A 72 -5.46 23.03 -10.01
C SER A 72 -5.19 21.70 -10.72
N PRO A 73 -3.92 21.23 -10.74
CA PRO A 73 -3.56 19.92 -11.28
C PRO A 73 -4.36 18.78 -10.61
N ASN A 74 -4.62 18.88 -9.30
CA ASN A 74 -5.43 17.90 -8.58
C ASN A 74 -6.90 17.89 -9.05
N SER A 75 -7.48 19.06 -9.33
CA SER A 75 -8.87 19.11 -9.85
C SER A 75 -9.00 18.53 -11.25
N LEU A 76 -7.99 18.70 -12.12
CA LEU A 76 -7.93 18.02 -13.41
C LEU A 76 -7.80 16.51 -13.22
N PHE A 77 -6.83 16.06 -12.41
CA PHE A 77 -6.59 14.65 -12.16
C PHE A 77 -7.86 13.93 -11.67
N GLU A 78 -8.51 14.44 -10.62
CA GLU A 78 -9.73 13.84 -10.07
C GLU A 78 -10.91 13.87 -11.06
N ASN A 79 -10.95 14.84 -11.98
CA ASN A 79 -11.98 14.91 -13.02
C ASN A 79 -11.80 13.86 -14.12
N LEU A 80 -10.56 13.44 -14.38
CA LEU A 80 -10.21 12.48 -15.43
C LEU A 80 -10.27 11.01 -14.96
N LEU A 81 -10.58 10.74 -13.68
CA LEU A 81 -10.69 9.38 -13.18
C LEU A 81 -12.08 8.78 -13.46
N TYR A 82 -12.11 7.56 -13.96
CA TYR A 82 -13.33 6.83 -14.28
C TYR A 82 -14.10 6.44 -13.02
N GLU A 83 -15.34 6.93 -12.91
CA GLU A 83 -16.24 6.72 -11.77
C GLU A 83 -15.52 6.77 -10.41
N ARG A 84 -14.83 7.88 -10.15
CA ARG A 84 -14.05 8.10 -8.92
C ARG A 84 -14.84 7.71 -7.67
N ASN A 85 -14.20 6.90 -6.81
CA ASN A 85 -14.74 6.30 -5.56
C ASN A 85 -15.68 5.10 -5.76
N VAL A 86 -16.04 4.74 -7.01
CA VAL A 86 -16.79 3.53 -7.33
C VAL A 86 -15.86 2.52 -8.02
N ILE A 87 -15.32 2.89 -9.18
CA ILE A 87 -14.39 2.05 -9.95
C ILE A 87 -12.96 2.42 -9.62
N ASP A 88 -12.52 3.64 -9.95
CA ASP A 88 -11.20 4.10 -9.55
C ASP A 88 -11.18 4.67 -8.13
N ARG A 89 -10.86 3.80 -7.19
CA ARG A 89 -10.70 4.12 -5.77
C ARG A 89 -9.24 4.42 -5.39
N PHE A 90 -8.29 4.26 -6.32
CA PHE A 90 -6.89 4.00 -5.95
C PHE A 90 -5.86 4.90 -6.63
N SER A 91 -6.17 5.51 -7.77
CA SER A 91 -5.28 6.46 -8.43
C SER A 91 -5.08 7.71 -7.57
N VAL A 92 -3.83 8.19 -7.51
CA VAL A 92 -3.44 9.35 -6.70
C VAL A 92 -2.45 10.26 -7.43
N LEU A 93 -2.50 11.55 -7.09
CA LEU A 93 -1.55 12.58 -7.53
C LEU A 93 -0.82 13.15 -6.33
N PHE A 94 0.51 13.11 -6.32
CA PHE A 94 1.32 13.75 -5.29
C PHE A 94 1.91 15.06 -5.82
N PRO A 95 1.85 16.16 -5.05
CA PRO A 95 2.50 17.42 -5.43
C PRO A 95 4.03 17.35 -5.38
N ASP A 96 4.57 16.37 -4.66
CA ASP A 96 6.00 16.13 -4.54
C ASP A 96 6.28 14.62 -4.67
N PHE A 97 6.91 14.24 -5.78
CA PHE A 97 7.26 12.86 -6.06
C PHE A 97 8.14 12.23 -4.98
N ARG A 98 8.93 13.01 -4.23
CA ARG A 98 9.78 12.48 -3.13
C ARG A 98 8.93 11.89 -2.00
N VAL A 99 7.75 12.47 -1.76
CA VAL A 99 6.80 11.96 -0.76
C VAL A 99 6.23 10.62 -1.23
N LEU A 100 5.91 10.49 -2.52
CA LEU A 100 5.45 9.23 -3.11
C LEU A 100 6.55 8.17 -3.13
N GLU A 101 7.79 8.53 -3.51
CA GLU A 101 8.95 7.63 -3.49
C GLU A 101 9.21 7.08 -2.08
N ASN A 102 9.26 7.97 -1.08
CA ASN A 102 9.41 7.58 0.32
C ASN A 102 8.30 6.62 0.76
N ARG A 103 7.07 6.93 0.33
CA ARG A 103 5.91 6.11 0.65
C ARG A 103 6.01 4.69 0.10
N LEU A 104 6.34 4.54 -1.18
CA LEU A 104 6.54 3.24 -1.84
C LEU A 104 7.66 2.41 -1.19
N GLN A 105 8.55 3.04 -0.41
CA GLN A 105 9.62 2.39 0.35
C GLN A 105 9.30 2.22 1.84
N GLY A 106 8.03 2.38 2.24
CA GLY A 106 7.61 2.22 3.64
C GLY A 106 8.03 3.35 4.57
N VAL A 107 8.44 4.50 4.02
CA VAL A 107 8.83 5.67 4.80
C VAL A 107 7.66 6.62 4.97
N SER A 108 7.29 6.90 6.22
CA SER A 108 6.23 7.85 6.54
C SER A 108 6.39 8.44 7.94
N LYS A 109 5.62 9.46 8.27
CA LYS A 109 5.51 9.92 9.66
C LYS A 109 4.68 8.94 10.48
N SER A 110 5.25 8.38 11.53
CA SER A 110 4.57 7.50 12.48
C SER A 110 5.04 7.76 13.91
N ASN A 111 4.15 7.60 14.88
CA ASN A 111 4.52 7.51 16.29
C ASN A 111 4.73 6.06 16.73
N GLY A 112 4.41 5.09 15.86
CA GLY A 112 4.59 3.66 16.10
C GLY A 112 3.33 2.88 16.45
N VAL A 113 2.19 3.53 16.68
CA VAL A 113 0.94 2.83 16.96
C VAL A 113 0.21 2.53 15.65
N GLU A 114 0.06 1.26 15.30
CA GLU A 114 -0.85 0.81 14.25
C GLU A 114 -2.18 0.39 14.87
N TYR A 115 -3.29 0.82 14.27
CA TYR A 115 -4.61 0.69 14.87
C TYR A 115 -5.69 0.47 13.81
N GLY A 116 -6.78 -0.18 14.20
CA GLY A 116 -8.03 -0.13 13.46
C GLY A 116 -9.03 0.80 14.14
N LEU A 117 -10.01 1.28 13.38
CA LEU A 117 -11.12 2.11 13.83
C LEU A 117 -12.44 1.39 13.52
N ILE A 118 -13.34 1.40 14.48
CA ILE A 118 -14.57 0.61 14.49
C ILE A 118 -15.72 1.50 14.94
N TYR A 119 -16.89 1.37 14.31
CA TYR A 119 -18.10 2.03 14.80
C TYR A 119 -18.57 1.41 16.11
N THR A 120 -18.97 2.24 17.07
CA THR A 120 -19.47 1.76 18.37
C THR A 120 -20.84 1.09 18.27
N ASP A 121 -21.62 1.44 17.26
CA ASP A 121 -23.01 1.00 17.07
C ASP A 121 -23.48 1.23 15.62
N ASP A 122 -24.72 0.81 15.33
CA ASP A 122 -25.34 0.89 14.01
C ASP A 122 -25.64 2.31 13.51
N SER A 123 -25.49 3.35 14.34
CA SER A 123 -25.63 4.74 13.88
C SER A 123 -24.47 5.21 13.02
N GLU A 124 -23.36 4.47 12.99
CA GLU A 124 -22.16 4.74 12.18
C GLU A 124 -21.61 6.17 12.37
N THR A 125 -21.76 6.72 13.58
CA THR A 125 -21.27 8.07 13.91
C THR A 125 -20.09 8.02 14.88
N SER A 126 -20.25 7.36 16.02
CA SER A 126 -19.19 7.27 17.04
C SER A 126 -18.23 6.14 16.74
N ILE A 127 -16.94 6.35 16.98
CA ILE A 127 -15.90 5.34 16.71
C ILE A 127 -15.01 5.14 17.93
N PHE A 128 -14.49 3.93 18.07
CA PHE A 128 -13.32 3.65 18.91
C PHE A 128 -12.20 3.08 18.06
N GLY A 129 -10.98 3.18 18.54
CA GLY A 129 -9.82 2.54 17.95
C GLY A 129 -9.27 1.43 18.84
N TYR A 130 -8.68 0.42 18.20
CA TYR A 130 -8.00 -0.67 18.86
C TYR A 130 -6.56 -0.77 18.36
N VAL A 131 -5.60 -0.95 19.28
CA VAL A 131 -4.19 -1.10 18.92
C VAL A 131 -3.98 -2.47 18.28
N ARG A 132 -3.50 -2.48 17.03
CA ARG A 132 -3.17 -3.70 16.27
C ARG A 132 -1.79 -4.18 16.63
N TYR A 133 -0.78 -3.31 16.56
CA TYR A 133 0.60 -3.63 16.92
C TYR A 133 1.41 -2.34 17.09
N ILE A 134 2.61 -2.48 17.66
CA ILE A 134 3.54 -1.38 17.88
C ILE A 134 4.77 -1.58 17.00
N LEU A 135 5.10 -0.57 16.20
CA LEU A 135 6.30 -0.57 15.38
C LEU A 135 7.56 -0.48 16.27
N PRO A 136 8.60 -1.29 16.03
CA PRO A 136 9.83 -1.27 16.82
C PRO A 136 10.56 0.07 16.67
N ASN A 137 11.37 0.45 17.66
CA ASN A 137 12.20 1.67 17.63
C ASN A 137 11.43 2.98 17.35
N SER A 138 10.17 3.03 17.75
CA SER A 138 9.27 4.18 17.61
C SER A 138 9.04 4.88 18.95
N ASP A 139 8.41 6.06 18.92
CA ASP A 139 7.98 6.79 20.12
C ASP A 139 7.05 5.95 21.01
N ALA A 140 6.12 5.19 20.40
CA ALA A 140 5.21 4.29 21.09
C ALA A 140 5.90 3.05 21.69
N SER A 141 6.98 2.54 21.07
CA SER A 141 7.69 1.35 21.55
C SER A 141 8.33 1.52 22.94
N ALA A 142 8.54 2.76 23.38
CA ALA A 142 9.08 3.09 24.70
C ALA A 142 8.00 3.43 25.74
N LYS A 143 6.72 3.27 25.39
CA LYS A 143 5.58 3.70 26.20
C LYS A 143 4.72 2.52 26.65
N ASP A 144 3.91 2.78 27.68
CA ASP A 144 2.93 1.81 28.18
C ASP A 144 1.73 1.73 27.22
N ILE A 145 1.89 1.02 26.11
CA ILE A 145 0.85 0.73 25.13
C ILE A 145 1.14 -0.60 24.44
N GLN A 146 0.09 -1.39 24.22
CA GLN A 146 0.21 -2.71 23.62
C GLN A 146 -1.01 -3.04 22.74
N ARG A 147 -0.84 -4.06 21.89
CA ARG A 147 -1.92 -4.66 21.10
C ARG A 147 -3.12 -5.01 22.01
N GLY A 148 -4.32 -4.74 21.52
CA GLY A 148 -5.57 -5.00 22.23
C GLY A 148 -6.10 -3.84 23.07
N GLU A 149 -5.28 -2.82 23.35
CA GLU A 149 -5.79 -1.64 24.06
C GLU A 149 -6.76 -0.83 23.20
N ILE A 150 -7.83 -0.34 23.84
CA ILE A 150 -8.86 0.47 23.18
C ILE A 150 -8.68 1.94 23.54
N PHE A 151 -8.75 2.80 22.53
CA PHE A 151 -8.82 4.25 22.69
C PHE A 151 -10.13 4.79 22.08
N TYR A 152 -10.71 5.80 22.71
CA TYR A 152 -12.01 6.35 22.29
C TYR A 152 -11.96 7.87 22.02
N ALA A 153 -10.89 8.54 22.46
CA ALA A 153 -10.73 9.97 22.32
C ALA A 153 -9.28 10.35 22.04
N VAL A 154 -9.11 11.53 21.45
CA VAL A 154 -7.81 12.16 21.18
C VAL A 154 -7.85 13.58 21.75
N ASN A 155 -6.86 13.93 22.57
CA ASN A 155 -6.80 15.22 23.27
C ASN A 155 -8.09 15.52 24.05
N GLY A 156 -8.68 14.50 24.68
CA GLY A 156 -9.95 14.58 25.41
C GLY A 156 -11.20 14.71 24.54
N THR A 157 -11.07 14.71 23.20
CA THR A 157 -12.19 14.78 22.26
C THR A 157 -12.55 13.39 21.77
N PRO A 158 -13.78 12.88 22.03
CA PRO A 158 -14.25 11.61 21.50
C PRO A 158 -14.18 11.55 19.98
N LEU A 159 -13.77 10.38 19.48
CA LEU A 159 -13.66 10.14 18.05
C LEU A 159 -15.04 9.90 17.42
N ASN A 160 -15.21 10.42 16.20
CA ASN A 160 -16.34 10.13 15.33
C ASN A 160 -15.90 10.10 13.86
N ASP A 161 -16.81 9.66 13.00
CA ASP A 161 -16.67 9.56 11.55
C ASP A 161 -16.21 10.86 10.85
N SER A 162 -16.49 12.02 11.43
CA SER A 162 -16.16 13.34 10.87
C SER A 162 -14.84 13.94 11.39
N ASN A 163 -14.40 13.59 12.60
CA ASN A 163 -13.27 14.27 13.26
C ASN A 163 -11.97 13.44 13.29
N TYR A 164 -12.05 12.13 13.10
CA TYR A 164 -10.94 11.20 13.35
C TYR A 164 -9.67 11.53 12.57
N GLN A 165 -9.80 11.89 11.28
CA GLN A 165 -8.66 12.24 10.42
C GLN A 165 -7.94 13.47 10.93
N SER A 166 -8.68 14.51 11.34
CA SER A 166 -8.11 15.75 11.84
C SER A 166 -7.38 15.55 13.16
N LEU A 167 -7.93 14.68 14.04
CA LEU A 167 -7.37 14.42 15.36
C LEU A 167 -6.13 13.53 15.29
N LEU A 168 -6.25 12.35 14.65
CA LEU A 168 -5.18 11.37 14.50
C LEU A 168 -4.14 11.79 13.44
N GLY A 169 -4.47 12.77 12.61
CA GLY A 169 -3.58 13.35 11.60
C GLY A 169 -2.45 14.19 12.18
N ASN A 170 -2.64 14.78 13.36
CA ASN A 170 -1.64 15.65 14.00
C ASN A 170 -0.29 14.94 14.26
N ASP A 171 0.80 15.72 14.22
CA ASP A 171 2.14 15.21 14.54
C ASP A 171 2.29 14.89 16.03
N THR A 172 1.59 15.60 16.92
CA THR A 172 1.56 15.32 18.36
C THR A 172 0.13 15.31 18.86
N TYR A 173 -0.23 14.27 19.63
CA TYR A 173 -1.55 14.13 20.25
C TYR A 173 -1.51 13.17 21.43
N THR A 174 -2.54 13.21 22.27
CA THR A 174 -2.74 12.28 23.39
C THR A 174 -3.89 11.33 23.10
N LEU A 175 -3.68 10.02 23.20
CA LEU A 175 -4.76 9.03 23.19
C LEU A 175 -5.40 8.92 24.58
N ASN A 176 -6.72 8.80 24.62
CA ASN A 176 -7.50 8.54 25.82
C ASN A 176 -8.12 7.13 25.73
N PHE A 177 -7.87 6.29 26.74
CA PHE A 177 -8.14 4.85 26.69
C PHE A 177 -9.42 4.45 27.43
N ALA A 178 -9.93 3.27 27.07
CA ALA A 178 -11.10 2.65 27.65
C ALA A 178 -10.89 1.14 27.85
N ASP A 179 -11.58 0.59 28.84
CA ASP A 179 -11.76 -0.86 28.98
C ASP A 179 -12.84 -1.34 28.01
N TYR A 180 -12.72 -2.57 27.53
CA TYR A 180 -13.66 -3.21 26.61
C TYR A 180 -14.30 -4.43 27.25
N ASP A 181 -15.62 -4.46 27.34
CA ASP A 181 -16.40 -5.59 27.86
C ASP A 181 -17.60 -5.88 26.95
N GLY A 182 -17.45 -6.93 26.15
CA GLY A 182 -18.53 -7.43 25.29
C GLY A 182 -19.13 -6.38 24.36
N GLY A 183 -18.31 -5.46 23.83
CA GLY A 183 -18.74 -4.34 22.97
C GLY A 183 -18.97 -3.01 23.69
N ASN A 184 -19.05 -3.00 25.03
CA ASN A 184 -19.11 -1.76 25.79
C ASN A 184 -17.70 -1.22 26.02
N ILE A 185 -17.50 0.06 25.72
CA ILE A 185 -16.28 0.79 26.05
C ILE A 185 -16.51 1.71 27.24
N THR A 186 -15.65 1.62 28.26
CA THR A 186 -15.72 2.47 29.46
C THR A 186 -14.40 3.19 29.66
N PRO A 187 -14.34 4.54 29.67
CA PRO A 187 -13.10 5.26 29.93
C PRO A 187 -12.41 4.81 31.23
N ASN A 188 -11.13 4.44 31.14
CA ASN A 188 -10.38 3.90 32.29
C ASN A 188 -9.36 4.89 32.88
N GLY A 189 -9.31 6.12 32.34
CA GLY A 189 -8.45 7.21 32.82
C GLY A 189 -6.99 7.14 32.38
N LYS A 190 -6.59 6.12 31.60
CA LYS A 190 -5.27 6.08 30.98
C LYS A 190 -5.20 7.08 29.82
N GLU A 191 -4.12 7.85 29.79
CA GLU A 191 -3.80 8.81 28.73
C GLU A 191 -2.36 8.60 28.27
N LEU A 192 -2.11 8.72 26.96
CA LEU A 192 -0.78 8.56 26.39
C LEU A 192 -0.49 9.58 25.29
N GLY A 193 0.44 10.50 25.57
CA GLY A 193 0.98 11.42 24.57
C GLY A 193 1.85 10.69 23.56
N LEU A 194 1.70 11.00 22.27
CA LEU A 194 2.41 10.41 21.14
C LEU A 194 2.94 11.51 20.21
N THR A 195 4.12 11.29 19.63
CA THR A 195 4.73 12.19 18.66
C THR A 195 5.21 11.41 17.44
N LYS A 196 4.77 11.82 16.25
CA LYS A 196 5.19 11.24 14.99
C LYS A 196 6.58 11.74 14.60
N THR A 197 7.40 10.82 14.13
CA THR A 197 8.67 11.11 13.46
C THR A 197 8.70 10.41 12.12
N GLU A 198 9.61 10.81 11.24
CA GLU A 198 9.89 10.00 10.05
C GLU A 198 10.34 8.60 10.50
N TYR A 199 9.77 7.58 9.87
CA TYR A 199 9.95 6.19 10.24
C TYR A 199 9.96 5.33 8.98
N SER A 200 10.96 4.45 8.87
CA SER A 200 11.07 3.44 7.82
C SER A 200 10.58 2.10 8.37
N GLU A 201 9.43 1.64 7.90
CA GLU A 201 8.83 0.38 8.35
C GLU A 201 9.55 -0.81 7.71
N ASN A 202 10.30 -1.57 8.53
CA ASN A 202 10.73 -2.91 8.12
C ASN A 202 9.49 -3.81 8.04
N PRO A 203 9.16 -4.34 6.84
CA PRO A 203 7.96 -5.13 6.66
C PRO A 203 8.06 -6.52 7.28
N VAL A 204 9.27 -7.03 7.57
CA VAL A 204 9.47 -8.25 8.36
C VAL A 204 9.22 -7.91 9.84
N HIS A 205 7.97 -8.06 10.29
CA HIS A 205 7.57 -7.57 11.61
C HIS A 205 7.86 -8.57 12.73
N THR A 206 7.51 -9.84 12.53
CA THR A 206 7.69 -10.88 13.54
C THR A 206 7.88 -12.23 12.87
N THR A 207 8.89 -12.97 13.35
CA THR A 207 9.15 -14.35 12.98
C THR A 207 9.14 -15.21 14.24
N ASN A 208 8.49 -16.37 14.19
CA ASN A 208 8.52 -17.34 15.27
C ASN A 208 8.49 -18.76 14.69
N VAL A 209 9.08 -19.73 15.40
CA VAL A 209 9.05 -21.13 15.01
C VAL A 209 8.59 -21.96 16.19
N ILE A 210 7.58 -22.79 15.97
CA ILE A 210 7.09 -23.76 16.95
C ILE A 210 7.17 -25.17 16.38
N THR A 211 7.15 -26.18 17.25
CA THR A 211 7.18 -27.58 16.84
C THR A 211 6.04 -28.34 17.48
N GLU A 212 5.18 -28.92 16.65
CA GLU A 212 4.03 -29.74 17.04
C GLU A 212 4.13 -31.11 16.35
N GLY A 213 4.67 -32.11 17.06
CA GLY A 213 4.93 -33.43 16.48
C GLY A 213 5.97 -33.37 15.35
N SER A 214 5.55 -33.71 14.12
CA SER A 214 6.40 -33.62 12.92
C SER A 214 6.35 -32.27 12.21
N HIS A 215 5.48 -31.37 12.66
CA HIS A 215 5.30 -30.04 12.05
C HIS A 215 6.24 -29.05 12.73
N VAL A 216 7.18 -28.48 11.99
CA VAL A 216 7.99 -27.33 12.37
C VAL A 216 7.35 -26.13 11.68
N ILE A 217 6.53 -25.41 12.43
CA ILE A 217 5.64 -24.37 11.91
C ILE A 217 6.32 -23.01 12.07
N GLY A 218 6.62 -22.38 10.94
CA GLY A 218 7.05 -20.98 10.89
C GLY A 218 5.84 -20.06 10.91
N TYR A 219 5.80 -19.11 11.84
CA TYR A 219 4.93 -17.94 11.79
C TYR A 219 5.73 -16.77 11.24
N PHE A 220 5.20 -16.13 10.20
CA PHE A 220 5.85 -15.02 9.52
C PHE A 220 4.86 -13.87 9.29
N MET A 221 4.96 -12.81 10.09
CA MET A 221 4.15 -11.61 9.92
C MET A 221 4.86 -10.60 9.03
N TYR A 222 4.27 -10.34 7.87
CA TYR A 222 4.83 -9.48 6.84
C TYR A 222 3.87 -8.35 6.51
N ASN A 223 4.30 -7.10 6.69
CA ASN A 223 3.40 -5.95 6.79
C ASN A 223 3.45 -4.96 5.60
N GLY A 224 4.26 -5.20 4.58
CA GLY A 224 4.26 -4.41 3.34
C GLY A 224 5.22 -4.95 2.31
N PHE A 225 4.96 -4.75 1.03
CA PHE A 225 5.84 -5.21 -0.05
C PHE A 225 6.77 -4.08 -0.49
N TYR A 226 7.79 -3.79 0.32
CA TYR A 226 8.75 -2.71 0.07
C TYR A 226 10.05 -3.26 -0.49
N SER A 227 10.38 -2.89 -1.73
CA SER A 227 11.55 -3.42 -2.44
C SER A 227 12.90 -3.15 -1.77
N SER A 228 13.01 -2.10 -0.96
CA SER A 228 14.22 -1.80 -0.18
C SER A 228 14.56 -2.88 0.86
N TYR A 229 13.57 -3.70 1.25
CA TYR A 229 13.70 -4.77 2.24
C TYR A 229 13.71 -6.18 1.61
N ASP A 230 13.92 -6.30 0.29
CA ASP A 230 13.96 -7.61 -0.39
C ASP A 230 15.07 -8.52 0.18
N ASN A 231 16.20 -7.95 0.61
CA ASN A 231 17.28 -8.73 1.23
C ASN A 231 16.90 -9.17 2.66
N ASP A 232 16.32 -8.29 3.48
CA ASP A 232 15.83 -8.64 4.83
C ASP A 232 14.77 -9.75 4.78
N LEU A 233 13.87 -9.66 3.79
CA LEU A 233 12.88 -10.69 3.51
C LEU A 233 13.56 -12.03 3.17
N ASN A 234 14.55 -12.02 2.27
CA ASN A 234 15.29 -13.22 1.89
C ASN A 234 16.09 -13.82 3.06
N GLU A 235 16.67 -12.97 3.92
CA GLU A 235 17.40 -13.39 5.12
C GLU A 235 16.47 -14.10 6.11
N ALA A 236 15.29 -13.54 6.38
CA ALA A 236 14.29 -14.17 7.25
C ALA A 236 13.86 -15.56 6.75
N PHE A 237 13.71 -15.76 5.44
CA PHE A 237 13.45 -17.09 4.88
C PHE A 237 14.65 -18.04 5.01
N GLY A 238 15.87 -17.52 4.96
CA GLY A 238 17.09 -18.27 5.28
C GLY A 238 17.09 -18.75 6.75
N GLU A 239 16.68 -17.89 7.67
CA GLU A 239 16.55 -18.24 9.09
C GLU A 239 15.48 -19.32 9.32
N LEU A 240 14.31 -19.19 8.70
CA LEU A 240 13.25 -20.20 8.78
C LEU A 240 13.72 -21.55 8.20
N ALA A 241 14.38 -21.54 7.04
CA ALA A 241 14.94 -22.74 6.42
C ALA A 241 16.01 -23.40 7.33
N SER A 242 16.86 -22.60 7.97
CA SER A 242 17.90 -23.09 8.90
C SER A 242 17.32 -23.78 10.14
N GLN A 243 16.11 -23.40 10.54
CA GLN A 243 15.37 -23.99 11.65
C GLN A 243 14.57 -25.23 11.25
N GLY A 244 14.60 -25.61 9.96
CA GLY A 244 13.93 -26.80 9.46
C GLY A 244 12.41 -26.65 9.32
N VAL A 245 11.92 -25.41 9.16
CA VAL A 245 10.50 -25.12 8.93
C VAL A 245 9.98 -25.91 7.74
N ASN A 246 8.88 -26.64 7.95
CA ASN A 246 8.21 -27.47 6.95
C ASN A 246 6.71 -27.16 6.81
N GLU A 247 6.19 -26.22 7.60
CA GLU A 247 4.85 -25.65 7.50
C GLU A 247 4.96 -24.14 7.69
N LEU A 248 4.19 -23.34 6.95
CA LEU A 248 4.24 -21.87 7.05
C LEU A 248 2.84 -21.27 7.26
N VAL A 249 2.74 -20.44 8.29
CA VAL A 249 1.65 -19.50 8.51
C VAL A 249 2.15 -18.09 8.18
N LEU A 250 1.73 -17.59 7.02
CA LEU A 250 2.03 -16.26 6.53
C LEU A 250 0.93 -15.29 7.01
N ASP A 251 1.29 -14.37 7.89
CA ASP A 251 0.35 -13.40 8.44
C ASP A 251 0.38 -12.08 7.64
N LEU A 252 -0.63 -11.89 6.79
CA LEU A 252 -0.86 -10.70 5.96
C LEU A 252 -2.05 -9.89 6.46
N ARG A 253 -2.51 -10.14 7.68
CA ARG A 253 -3.80 -9.63 8.16
C ARG A 253 -3.87 -8.10 8.17
N TYR A 254 -2.73 -7.42 8.26
CA TYR A 254 -2.58 -5.96 8.19
C TYR A 254 -1.68 -5.47 7.06
N ASN A 255 -1.42 -6.32 6.07
CA ASN A 255 -0.58 -5.98 4.93
C ASN A 255 -1.46 -5.45 3.79
N SER A 256 -1.20 -4.22 3.39
CA SER A 256 -2.01 -3.52 2.40
C SER A 256 -1.42 -3.57 0.98
N GLY A 257 -0.39 -4.39 0.76
CA GLY A 257 0.26 -4.60 -0.53
C GLY A 257 1.59 -3.85 -0.70
N GLY A 258 1.93 -3.51 -1.94
CA GLY A 258 3.16 -2.85 -2.37
C GLY A 258 3.63 -3.38 -3.73
N SER A 259 4.92 -3.68 -3.83
CA SER A 259 5.57 -4.15 -5.05
C SER A 259 5.10 -5.54 -5.50
N VAL A 260 4.73 -5.65 -6.78
CA VAL A 260 4.46 -6.93 -7.46
C VAL A 260 5.72 -7.80 -7.54
N ARG A 261 6.90 -7.18 -7.70
CA ARG A 261 8.18 -7.87 -7.74
C ARG A 261 8.54 -8.48 -6.38
N THR A 262 8.39 -7.74 -5.29
CA THR A 262 8.60 -8.27 -3.93
C THR A 262 7.60 -9.40 -3.64
N SER A 263 6.35 -9.32 -4.14
CA SER A 263 5.39 -10.42 -4.06
C SER A 263 5.86 -11.66 -4.82
N THR A 264 6.44 -11.48 -6.01
CA THR A 264 7.01 -12.58 -6.79
C THR A 264 8.20 -13.23 -6.08
N TYR A 265 9.04 -12.43 -5.41
CA TYR A 265 10.13 -12.94 -4.57
C TYR A 265 9.61 -13.74 -3.37
N LEU A 266 8.63 -13.22 -2.62
CA LEU A 266 8.02 -13.95 -1.51
C LEU A 266 7.43 -15.29 -1.96
N ALA A 267 6.68 -15.30 -3.07
CA ALA A 267 6.12 -16.52 -3.63
C ALA A 267 7.22 -17.54 -4.03
N SER A 268 8.35 -17.06 -4.53
CA SER A 268 9.52 -17.87 -4.87
C SER A 268 10.22 -18.43 -3.63
N MET A 269 10.33 -17.65 -2.56
CA MET A 269 10.88 -18.09 -1.26
C MET A 269 9.99 -19.15 -0.58
N ILE A 270 8.66 -19.04 -0.73
CA ILE A 270 7.73 -20.05 -0.19
C ILE A 270 7.91 -21.40 -0.91
N THR A 271 7.93 -21.38 -2.25
CA THR A 271 7.82 -22.61 -3.07
C THR A 271 9.14 -23.18 -3.55
N GLY A 272 10.10 -22.34 -3.98
CA GLY A 272 11.43 -22.75 -4.48
C GLY A 272 11.48 -23.57 -5.78
N GLN A 273 10.38 -24.22 -6.16
CA GLN A 273 10.36 -25.30 -7.16
C GLN A 273 9.87 -24.90 -8.56
N PHE A 274 9.41 -23.66 -8.75
CA PHE A 274 8.75 -23.19 -9.99
C PHE A 274 9.55 -22.14 -10.76
N ASN A 275 10.88 -22.09 -10.59
CA ASN A 275 11.73 -21.09 -11.27
C ASN A 275 11.42 -20.98 -12.78
N ASP A 276 11.35 -19.75 -13.29
CA ASP A 276 10.98 -19.38 -14.67
C ASP A 276 9.52 -19.65 -15.08
N GLU A 277 8.72 -20.31 -14.24
CA GLU A 277 7.29 -20.44 -14.46
C GLU A 277 6.55 -19.12 -14.19
N ILE A 278 5.34 -19.01 -14.74
CA ILE A 278 4.52 -17.80 -14.67
C ILE A 278 3.90 -17.69 -13.28
N PHE A 279 4.33 -16.71 -12.50
CA PHE A 279 3.67 -16.33 -11.26
C PHE A 279 2.42 -15.51 -11.56
N ALA A 280 2.57 -14.42 -12.32
CA ALA A 280 1.47 -13.52 -12.66
C ALA A 280 1.59 -12.99 -14.10
N ARG A 281 0.45 -12.56 -14.65
CA ARG A 281 0.32 -11.91 -15.95
C ARG A 281 -0.25 -10.52 -15.75
N GLU A 282 0.29 -9.55 -16.48
CA GLU A 282 -0.22 -8.19 -16.50
C GLU A 282 -1.15 -8.01 -17.71
N GLN A 283 -2.31 -7.41 -17.46
CA GLN A 283 -3.25 -7.00 -18.49
C GLN A 283 -3.39 -5.49 -18.43
N TRP A 284 -2.81 -4.80 -19.40
CA TRP A 284 -2.78 -3.34 -19.46
C TRP A 284 -3.96 -2.78 -20.25
N ASN A 285 -4.09 -1.45 -20.29
CA ASN A 285 -4.99 -0.79 -21.25
C ASN A 285 -4.63 -1.17 -22.70
N THR A 286 -5.57 -0.98 -23.64
CA THR A 286 -5.42 -1.39 -25.05
C THR A 286 -4.13 -0.90 -25.70
N LYS A 287 -3.74 0.35 -25.45
CA LYS A 287 -2.53 0.96 -26.03
C LYS A 287 -1.27 0.25 -25.54
N MET A 288 -1.13 0.11 -24.23
CA MET A 288 0.05 -0.45 -23.61
C MET A 288 0.12 -1.97 -23.82
N GLN A 289 -1.02 -2.65 -23.77
CA GLN A 289 -1.13 -4.08 -24.09
C GLN A 289 -0.62 -4.36 -25.51
N GLY A 290 -1.14 -3.64 -26.51
CA GLY A 290 -0.71 -3.79 -27.90
C GLY A 290 0.76 -3.42 -28.11
N TYR A 291 1.27 -2.42 -27.38
CA TYR A 291 2.70 -2.09 -27.40
C TYR A 291 3.58 -3.25 -26.92
N TYR A 292 3.27 -3.81 -25.74
CA TYR A 292 4.06 -4.90 -25.17
C TYR A 292 3.99 -6.16 -26.04
N GLU A 293 2.81 -6.54 -26.50
CA GLU A 293 2.64 -7.71 -27.37
C GLU A 293 3.45 -7.64 -28.68
N ASN A 294 3.66 -6.43 -29.21
CA ASN A 294 4.42 -6.23 -30.44
C ASN A 294 5.94 -6.08 -30.22
N ASN A 295 6.38 -5.55 -29.06
CA ASN A 295 7.77 -5.14 -28.84
C ASN A 295 8.50 -5.97 -27.77
N ASN A 296 7.81 -6.32 -26.68
CA ASN A 296 8.39 -7.09 -25.57
C ASN A 296 7.31 -7.88 -24.79
N PRO A 297 6.82 -9.01 -25.34
CA PRO A 297 5.75 -9.78 -24.71
C PRO A 297 6.11 -10.34 -23.33
N ASP A 298 7.39 -10.63 -23.08
CA ASP A 298 7.85 -11.14 -21.78
C ASP A 298 7.71 -10.10 -20.66
N ALA A 299 7.61 -8.80 -20.97
CA ALA A 299 7.36 -7.76 -19.96
C ALA A 299 5.95 -7.84 -19.34
N LEU A 300 5.02 -8.55 -19.98
CA LEU A 300 3.68 -8.81 -19.42
C LEU A 300 3.66 -9.97 -18.42
N ILE A 301 4.81 -10.62 -18.18
CA ILE A 301 4.91 -11.86 -17.44
C ILE A 301 5.84 -11.69 -16.24
N ASN A 302 5.28 -11.82 -15.04
CA ASN A 302 6.04 -11.95 -13.80
C ASN A 302 6.33 -13.43 -13.56
N ARG A 303 7.61 -13.80 -13.50
CA ARG A 303 8.05 -15.19 -13.33
C ARG A 303 8.59 -15.43 -11.93
N PHE A 304 8.32 -16.62 -11.38
CA PHE A 304 9.09 -17.11 -10.25
C PHE A 304 10.58 -17.07 -10.57
N THR A 305 11.40 -16.83 -9.55
CA THR A 305 12.84 -16.68 -9.72
C THR A 305 13.60 -17.30 -8.55
N ASN A 306 14.87 -17.64 -8.77
CA ASN A 306 15.77 -18.17 -7.76
C ASN A 306 16.78 -17.12 -7.28
N GLN A 307 16.64 -15.86 -7.70
CA GLN A 307 17.52 -14.77 -7.32
C GLN A 307 16.78 -13.43 -7.24
N LEU A 308 17.25 -12.56 -6.36
CA LEU A 308 16.80 -11.17 -6.29
C LEU A 308 17.39 -10.35 -7.45
N SER A 309 16.89 -9.13 -7.64
CA SER A 309 17.38 -8.21 -8.68
C SER A 309 18.88 -7.89 -8.61
N ASN A 310 19.49 -7.97 -7.43
CA ASN A 310 20.93 -7.81 -7.22
C ASN A 310 21.72 -9.12 -7.42
N SER A 311 21.10 -10.16 -7.98
CA SER A 311 21.67 -11.51 -8.18
C SER A 311 21.97 -12.30 -6.89
N THR A 312 21.50 -11.84 -5.73
CA THR A 312 21.53 -12.66 -4.51
C THR A 312 20.62 -13.87 -4.67
N PRO A 313 21.11 -15.11 -4.43
CA PRO A 313 20.25 -16.29 -4.47
C PRO A 313 19.13 -16.23 -3.42
N ILE A 314 17.95 -16.73 -3.80
CA ILE A 314 16.80 -16.81 -2.93
C ILE A 314 16.93 -18.01 -1.97
N ASN A 315 16.70 -17.78 -0.68
CA ASN A 315 16.43 -18.82 0.30
C ASN A 315 14.98 -19.26 0.17
N HIS A 316 14.72 -20.57 0.25
CA HIS A 316 13.37 -21.09 0.06
C HIS A 316 13.04 -22.27 0.97
N LEU A 317 11.74 -22.46 1.23
CA LEU A 317 11.22 -23.51 2.12
C LEU A 317 10.76 -24.78 1.38
N ASN A 318 10.61 -24.74 0.05
CA ASN A 318 10.11 -25.87 -0.76
C ASN A 318 8.72 -26.38 -0.35
N LEU A 319 7.81 -25.47 0.01
CA LEU A 319 6.49 -25.84 0.51
C LEU A 319 5.49 -26.12 -0.62
N ASN A 320 4.64 -27.13 -0.37
CA ASN A 320 3.50 -27.48 -1.24
C ASN A 320 2.14 -27.10 -0.63
N LYS A 321 2.15 -26.53 0.58
CA LYS A 321 0.97 -25.98 1.26
C LYS A 321 1.37 -24.74 2.07
N ILE A 322 0.50 -23.74 2.14
CA ILE A 322 0.64 -22.59 3.03
C ILE A 322 -0.69 -22.18 3.66
N TYR A 323 -0.60 -21.51 4.80
CA TYR A 323 -1.72 -20.86 5.48
C TYR A 323 -1.52 -19.35 5.46
N ILE A 324 -2.55 -18.60 5.10
CA ILE A 324 -2.48 -17.14 5.02
C ILE A 324 -3.54 -16.53 5.94
N LEU A 325 -3.10 -15.71 6.90
CA LEU A 325 -3.98 -14.97 7.80
C LEU A 325 -4.36 -13.63 7.16
N THR A 326 -5.66 -13.32 7.13
CA THR A 326 -6.21 -12.20 6.37
C THR A 326 -7.25 -11.39 7.15
N THR A 327 -7.39 -10.11 6.82
CA THR A 327 -8.58 -9.31 7.18
C THR A 327 -8.99 -8.42 6.01
N ARG A 328 -10.02 -7.58 6.21
CA ARG A 328 -10.36 -6.45 5.31
C ARG A 328 -9.22 -5.45 5.08
N GLY A 329 -8.15 -5.50 5.85
CA GLY A 329 -6.93 -4.73 5.63
C GLY A 329 -5.97 -5.38 4.63
N THR A 330 -6.11 -6.69 4.37
CA THR A 330 -5.32 -7.43 3.39
C THR A 330 -5.69 -6.99 1.98
N ALA A 331 -4.72 -6.52 1.20
CA ALA A 331 -5.01 -5.95 -0.12
C ALA A 331 -3.89 -6.20 -1.13
N SER A 332 -4.23 -6.10 -2.41
CA SER A 332 -3.26 -5.87 -3.48
C SER A 332 -2.19 -6.95 -3.60
N ALA A 333 -0.90 -6.63 -3.47
CA ALA A 333 0.18 -7.62 -3.56
C ALA A 333 0.01 -8.77 -2.55
N SER A 334 -0.67 -8.55 -1.41
CA SER A 334 -1.06 -9.66 -0.51
C SER A 334 -2.07 -10.61 -1.14
N GLU A 335 -3.07 -10.07 -1.84
CA GLU A 335 -4.08 -10.85 -2.56
C GLU A 335 -3.45 -11.56 -3.77
N LEU A 336 -2.42 -10.97 -4.38
CA LEU A 336 -1.65 -11.58 -5.44
C LEU A 336 -0.94 -12.86 -4.98
N ILE A 337 -0.36 -12.88 -3.77
CA ILE A 337 0.21 -14.11 -3.17
C ILE A 337 -0.84 -15.22 -3.14
N ILE A 338 -2.04 -14.92 -2.66
CA ILE A 338 -3.14 -15.90 -2.55
C ILE A 338 -3.53 -16.40 -3.96
N ASN A 339 -3.87 -15.47 -4.86
CA ASN A 339 -4.38 -15.79 -6.19
C ASN A 339 -3.36 -16.52 -7.09
N CYS A 340 -2.08 -16.13 -7.02
CA CYS A 340 -1.05 -16.65 -7.92
C CYS A 340 -0.34 -17.91 -7.41
N LEU A 341 -0.40 -18.22 -6.11
CA LEU A 341 0.09 -19.50 -5.58
C LEU A 341 -0.94 -20.63 -5.69
N GLN A 342 -2.24 -20.32 -5.66
CA GLN A 342 -3.32 -21.31 -5.70
C GLN A 342 -3.25 -22.29 -6.90
N PRO A 343 -2.81 -21.91 -8.11
CA PRO A 343 -2.63 -22.86 -9.21
C PRO A 343 -1.42 -23.81 -9.08
N TYR A 344 -0.61 -23.66 -8.03
CA TYR A 344 0.67 -24.33 -7.85
C TYR A 344 0.73 -25.20 -6.61
N ILE A 345 0.19 -24.70 -5.49
CA ILE A 345 0.25 -25.33 -4.18
C ILE A 345 -1.10 -25.18 -3.47
N ASP A 346 -1.29 -25.92 -2.38
CA ASP A 346 -2.46 -25.75 -1.52
C ASP A 346 -2.34 -24.43 -0.74
N VAL A 347 -3.36 -23.57 -0.84
CA VAL A 347 -3.43 -22.30 -0.12
C VAL A 347 -4.67 -22.33 0.76
N THR A 348 -4.50 -22.18 2.07
CA THR A 348 -5.60 -22.08 3.04
C THR A 348 -5.68 -20.68 3.62
N VAL A 349 -6.79 -19.99 3.40
CA VAL A 349 -7.02 -18.62 3.89
C VAL A 349 -7.82 -18.66 5.19
N ILE A 350 -7.33 -17.98 6.22
CA ILE A 350 -7.97 -17.91 7.54
C ILE A 350 -8.18 -16.43 7.88
N GLY A 351 -9.36 -16.08 8.41
CA GLY A 351 -9.63 -14.72 8.88
C GLY A 351 -10.94 -14.13 8.38
N ASP A 352 -10.87 -12.93 7.80
CA ASP A 352 -11.99 -12.20 7.17
C ASP A 352 -11.68 -11.94 5.68
N THR A 353 -12.72 -11.65 4.89
CA THR A 353 -12.58 -11.34 3.46
C THR A 353 -11.61 -10.17 3.23
N THR A 354 -10.75 -10.30 2.21
CA THR A 354 -9.75 -9.29 1.83
C THR A 354 -10.38 -8.05 1.17
N THR A 355 -9.57 -7.08 0.76
CA THR A 355 -10.03 -5.78 0.22
C THR A 355 -10.64 -5.85 -1.18
N GLY A 356 -10.16 -6.75 -2.03
CA GLY A 356 -10.57 -6.88 -3.43
C GLY A 356 -9.89 -5.88 -4.38
N LYS A 357 -8.58 -5.66 -4.22
CA LYS A 357 -7.82 -4.80 -5.15
C LYS A 357 -6.94 -5.63 -6.08
N ASN A 358 -7.49 -5.97 -7.23
CA ASN A 358 -6.85 -6.74 -8.31
C ASN A 358 -6.15 -5.86 -9.38
N VAL A 359 -6.05 -4.55 -9.16
CA VAL A 359 -5.47 -3.58 -10.11
C VAL A 359 -4.14 -2.99 -9.65
N GLY A 360 -3.22 -2.81 -10.60
CA GLY A 360 -1.86 -2.30 -10.41
C GLY A 360 -1.66 -0.88 -10.93
N SER A 361 -0.64 -0.22 -10.40
CA SER A 361 -0.26 1.15 -10.74
C SER A 361 1.22 1.26 -11.10
N VAL A 362 1.60 2.38 -11.69
CA VAL A 362 3.01 2.74 -11.94
C VAL A 362 3.19 4.23 -11.64
N THR A 363 4.38 4.62 -11.17
CA THR A 363 4.68 6.03 -10.96
C THR A 363 5.03 6.69 -12.29
N LEU A 364 4.30 7.73 -12.65
CA LEU A 364 4.57 8.56 -13.81
C LEU A 364 5.17 9.89 -13.34
N TYR A 365 6.25 10.29 -13.99
CA TYR A 365 6.94 11.57 -13.79
C TYR A 365 6.78 12.44 -15.04
N ASP A 366 6.83 13.76 -14.90
CA ASP A 366 6.86 14.62 -16.09
C ASP A 366 8.23 14.53 -16.76
N SER A 367 8.37 13.58 -17.68
CA SER A 367 9.55 13.35 -18.49
C SER A 367 9.12 12.77 -19.84
N ALA A 368 10.02 12.76 -20.83
CA ALA A 368 9.69 12.36 -22.20
C ALA A 368 9.07 10.95 -22.32
N ASN A 369 9.42 10.03 -21.40
CA ASN A 369 8.90 8.66 -21.36
C ASN A 369 8.22 8.32 -20.04
N PHE A 370 7.79 9.35 -19.29
CA PHE A 370 7.16 9.23 -17.98
C PHE A 370 8.00 8.53 -16.89
N SER A 371 9.30 8.30 -17.14
CA SER A 371 10.21 7.68 -16.19
C SER A 371 10.87 8.70 -15.26
N ARG A 372 11.53 8.20 -14.20
CA ARG A 372 12.29 9.03 -13.25
C ARG A 372 13.53 9.71 -13.87
N SER A 373 13.91 9.34 -15.09
CA SER A 373 15.05 9.91 -15.81
C SER A 373 14.66 11.20 -16.53
N ASN A 374 15.50 12.23 -16.42
CA ASN A 374 15.30 13.54 -17.07
C ASN A 374 13.94 14.20 -16.74
N VAL A 375 13.50 14.12 -15.49
CA VAL A 375 12.28 14.79 -15.00
C VAL A 375 12.38 16.30 -15.24
N ASN A 376 11.30 16.87 -15.77
CA ASN A 376 11.10 18.29 -15.96
C ASN A 376 11.16 19.03 -14.61
N GLY A 377 12.02 20.05 -14.52
CA GLY A 377 12.21 20.83 -13.29
C GLY A 377 11.14 21.88 -13.03
N SER A 378 10.14 22.05 -13.89
CA SER A 378 9.09 23.08 -13.73
C SER A 378 8.10 22.79 -12.59
N HIS A 379 7.97 21.54 -12.18
CA HIS A 379 7.16 21.13 -11.04
C HIS A 379 7.66 19.83 -10.40
N THR A 380 7.08 19.45 -9.26
CA THR A 380 7.42 18.21 -8.55
C THR A 380 6.29 17.18 -8.51
N TYR A 381 5.20 17.40 -9.26
CA TYR A 381 4.11 16.44 -9.34
C TYR A 381 4.57 15.08 -9.88
N ALA A 382 4.04 14.01 -9.29
CA ALA A 382 4.01 12.68 -9.86
C ALA A 382 2.62 12.07 -9.65
N MET A 383 2.17 11.28 -10.61
CA MET A 383 0.92 10.54 -10.50
C MET A 383 1.16 9.05 -10.46
N GLN A 384 0.26 8.35 -9.78
CA GLN A 384 0.26 6.91 -9.62
C GLN A 384 -1.10 6.38 -10.08
N PRO A 385 -1.39 6.41 -11.39
CA PRO A 385 -2.65 5.91 -11.91
C PRO A 385 -2.71 4.39 -11.84
N ILE A 386 -3.93 3.86 -11.78
CA ILE A 386 -4.20 2.46 -12.11
C ILE A 386 -4.01 2.25 -13.61
N VAL A 387 -3.19 1.28 -14.00
CA VAL A 387 -2.76 1.07 -15.40
C VAL A 387 -2.98 -0.35 -15.91
N LEU A 388 -3.18 -1.31 -15.00
CA LEU A 388 -3.27 -2.72 -15.33
C LEU A 388 -4.12 -3.51 -14.33
N GLU A 389 -4.60 -4.66 -14.76
CA GLU A 389 -5.07 -5.77 -13.94
C GLU A 389 -3.99 -6.84 -13.83
N ILE A 390 -3.97 -7.61 -12.74
CA ILE A 390 -3.02 -8.72 -12.58
C ILE A 390 -3.75 -10.04 -12.44
N LEU A 391 -3.39 -10.99 -13.31
CA LEU A 391 -3.98 -12.32 -13.41
C LEU A 391 -2.99 -13.39 -12.94
N ASN A 392 -3.50 -14.52 -12.46
CA ASN A 392 -2.67 -15.71 -12.23
C ASN A 392 -2.32 -16.42 -13.55
N LYS A 393 -1.53 -17.50 -13.47
CA LYS A 393 -1.08 -18.26 -14.66
C LYS A 393 -2.23 -18.76 -15.55
N ASN A 394 -3.40 -19.02 -14.96
CA ASN A 394 -4.60 -19.51 -15.62
C ASN A 394 -5.48 -18.38 -16.20
N GLY A 395 -5.06 -17.12 -16.06
CA GLY A 395 -5.81 -15.96 -16.53
C GLY A 395 -6.94 -15.51 -15.61
N PHE A 396 -6.96 -15.95 -14.34
CA PHE A 396 -7.95 -15.52 -13.37
C PHE A 396 -7.43 -14.36 -12.51
N GLY A 397 -8.22 -13.30 -12.40
CA GLY A 397 -7.95 -12.13 -11.57
C GLY A 397 -9.21 -11.42 -11.04
N ASP A 398 -10.38 -12.05 -11.18
CA ASP A 398 -11.67 -11.44 -10.79
C ASP A 398 -11.99 -11.76 -9.33
N TYR A 399 -11.34 -11.02 -8.43
CA TYR A 399 -11.57 -11.03 -6.98
C TYR A 399 -11.82 -9.62 -6.45
N SER A 400 -12.51 -8.79 -7.24
CA SER A 400 -12.82 -7.39 -6.92
C SER A 400 -13.69 -7.22 -5.66
N ASP A 401 -14.45 -8.24 -5.28
CA ASP A 401 -15.21 -8.34 -4.03
C ASP A 401 -14.37 -8.79 -2.82
N GLY A 402 -13.09 -9.12 -3.03
CA GLY A 402 -12.19 -9.72 -2.04
C GLY A 402 -12.19 -11.25 -2.09
N ILE A 403 -11.14 -11.84 -1.54
CA ILE A 403 -10.95 -13.28 -1.42
C ILE A 403 -11.55 -13.71 -0.07
N ALA A 404 -12.53 -14.61 -0.12
CA ALA A 404 -13.16 -15.17 1.07
C ALA A 404 -12.23 -16.16 1.79
N PRO A 405 -12.27 -16.23 3.13
CA PRO A 405 -11.49 -17.21 3.88
C PRO A 405 -12.07 -18.63 3.74
N ASP A 406 -11.20 -19.63 3.74
CA ASP A 406 -11.59 -21.04 3.89
C ASP A 406 -12.03 -21.34 5.33
N ILE A 407 -11.41 -20.66 6.30
CA ILE A 407 -11.76 -20.70 7.73
C ILE A 407 -12.06 -19.28 8.20
N GLU A 408 -13.34 -18.95 8.30
CA GLU A 408 -13.78 -17.64 8.79
C GLU A 408 -13.54 -17.52 10.31
N LEU A 409 -12.67 -16.57 10.69
CA LEU A 409 -12.36 -16.24 12.08
C LEU A 409 -11.90 -14.77 12.17
N LYS A 410 -12.85 -13.87 12.39
CA LYS A 410 -12.56 -12.44 12.62
C LYS A 410 -11.84 -12.24 13.95
N GLU A 411 -11.06 -11.17 14.04
CA GLU A 411 -10.41 -10.77 15.29
C GLU A 411 -11.45 -10.35 16.34
N ASP A 412 -11.25 -10.79 17.58
CA ASP A 412 -12.08 -10.40 18.73
C ASP A 412 -11.36 -9.31 19.53
N PHE A 413 -11.94 -8.11 19.62
CA PHE A 413 -11.34 -7.01 20.37
C PHE A 413 -11.24 -7.28 21.88
N GLY A 414 -12.00 -8.23 22.42
CA GLY A 414 -11.83 -8.72 23.79
C GLY A 414 -10.65 -9.67 23.97
N ASN A 415 -10.13 -10.24 22.88
CA ASN A 415 -8.99 -11.15 22.87
C ASN A 415 -8.26 -11.15 21.52
N LEU A 416 -7.40 -10.16 21.29
CA LEU A 416 -6.56 -10.09 20.10
C LEU A 416 -5.31 -11.00 20.14
N GLY A 417 -5.03 -11.60 21.29
CA GLY A 417 -3.81 -12.39 21.53
C GLY A 417 -2.49 -11.62 21.33
N ILE A 418 -1.39 -12.37 21.37
CA ILE A 418 -0.03 -11.86 21.12
C ILE A 418 0.41 -12.39 19.77
N LEU A 419 0.74 -11.52 18.83
CA LEU A 419 1.15 -11.92 17.46
C LEU A 419 2.34 -12.88 17.52
N GLY A 420 2.21 -14.01 16.81
CA GLY A 420 3.20 -15.09 16.80
C GLY A 420 3.17 -16.04 17.99
N ASP A 421 2.37 -15.79 19.03
CA ASP A 421 2.14 -16.76 20.12
C ASP A 421 1.18 -17.86 19.65
N ALA A 422 1.47 -19.12 19.99
CA ALA A 422 0.67 -20.27 19.57
C ALA A 422 -0.79 -20.24 20.06
N ASN A 423 -1.12 -19.40 21.05
CA ASN A 423 -2.48 -19.19 21.55
C ASN A 423 -3.17 -17.96 20.93
N GLU A 424 -2.50 -17.20 20.06
CA GLU A 424 -3.15 -16.12 19.31
C GLU A 424 -4.26 -16.71 18.43
N PRO A 425 -5.50 -16.18 18.46
CA PRO A 425 -6.64 -16.89 17.89
C PRO A 425 -6.50 -17.34 16.43
N LEU A 426 -5.99 -16.49 15.53
CA LEU A 426 -5.84 -16.86 14.12
C LEU A 426 -4.68 -17.82 13.89
N PHE A 427 -3.53 -17.63 14.57
CA PHE A 427 -2.42 -18.56 14.49
C PHE A 427 -2.77 -19.92 15.10
N ALA A 428 -3.47 -19.95 16.24
CA ALA A 428 -3.97 -21.17 16.87
C ALA A 428 -4.92 -21.94 15.94
N ALA A 429 -5.79 -21.25 15.20
CA ALA A 429 -6.65 -21.88 14.19
C ALA A 429 -5.83 -22.53 13.05
N ALA A 430 -4.76 -21.87 12.59
CA ALA A 430 -3.85 -22.44 11.60
C ALA A 430 -3.14 -23.69 12.15
N ILE A 431 -2.60 -23.64 13.37
CA ILE A 431 -1.94 -24.77 14.04
C ILE A 431 -2.91 -25.95 14.18
N ALA A 432 -4.17 -25.69 14.53
CA ALA A 432 -5.19 -26.73 14.67
C ALA A 432 -5.47 -27.44 13.34
N ASP A 433 -5.57 -26.69 12.23
CA ASP A 433 -5.75 -27.29 10.89
C ASP A 433 -4.50 -28.07 10.45
N ILE A 434 -3.30 -27.49 10.62
CA ILE A 434 -2.01 -28.14 10.33
C ILE A 434 -1.90 -29.50 11.01
N THR A 435 -2.20 -29.54 12.31
CA THR A 435 -2.02 -30.74 13.14
C THR A 435 -3.19 -31.73 13.04
N GLY A 436 -4.24 -31.40 12.29
CA GLY A 436 -5.47 -32.21 12.20
C GLY A 436 -6.22 -32.32 13.53
N SER A 437 -5.95 -31.43 14.49
CA SER A 437 -6.65 -31.37 15.76
C SER A 437 -7.96 -30.60 15.56
N GLY A 438 -8.93 -31.25 14.91
CA GLY A 438 -10.20 -30.69 14.40
C GLY A 438 -11.20 -30.17 15.46
N ARG A 439 -10.74 -29.45 16.48
CA ARG A 439 -11.56 -28.72 17.45
C ARG A 439 -10.90 -27.39 17.79
N PHE A 440 -11.07 -26.40 16.93
CA PHE A 440 -11.01 -25.01 17.37
C PHE A 440 -12.44 -24.57 17.71
N SER A 441 -12.64 -24.04 18.91
CA SER A 441 -13.89 -23.39 19.26
C SER A 441 -13.86 -22.01 18.62
N ILE A 442 -14.54 -21.81 17.49
CA ILE A 442 -14.77 -20.46 16.93
C ILE A 442 -15.59 -19.70 17.97
N PRO A 443 -14.99 -18.75 18.72
CA PRO A 443 -15.77 -17.93 19.63
C PRO A 443 -16.72 -17.11 18.77
N THR A 444 -18.02 -17.17 19.07
CA THR A 444 -18.95 -16.22 18.45
C THR A 444 -18.59 -14.84 18.97
N PRO A 445 -18.21 -13.86 18.12
CA PRO A 445 -17.94 -12.52 18.58
C PRO A 445 -19.16 -12.02 19.36
N SER A 446 -18.93 -11.44 20.53
CA SER A 446 -20.01 -10.94 21.38
C SER A 446 -20.83 -9.82 20.69
N ASN A 447 -20.22 -9.13 19.70
CA ASN A 447 -20.85 -8.14 18.84
C ASN A 447 -20.18 -8.10 17.46
N ASP A 448 -20.99 -7.99 16.40
CA ASP A 448 -20.51 -7.76 15.02
C ASP A 448 -20.36 -6.26 14.80
N HIS A 449 -19.26 -5.69 15.30
CA HIS A 449 -19.00 -4.28 15.09
C HIS A 449 -18.68 -4.01 13.62
N LYS A 450 -19.19 -2.90 13.09
CA LYS A 450 -18.90 -2.49 11.72
C LYS A 450 -17.52 -1.85 11.64
N TRP A 451 -16.69 -2.40 10.76
CA TRP A 451 -15.38 -1.85 10.44
C TRP A 451 -15.52 -0.46 9.83
N PHE A 452 -14.68 0.48 10.25
CA PHE A 452 -14.66 1.86 9.72
C PHE A 452 -13.40 2.18 8.92
N ASN A 453 -12.22 2.10 9.54
CA ASN A 453 -10.95 2.46 8.90
C ASN A 453 -9.74 1.84 9.64
N ASP A 454 -8.52 2.15 9.20
CA ASP A 454 -7.30 1.85 9.94
C ASP A 454 -6.15 2.81 9.63
N SER A 455 -5.12 2.75 10.46
CA SER A 455 -3.93 3.61 10.37
C SER A 455 -3.23 3.55 9.01
N LYS A 456 -3.26 2.41 8.30
CA LYS A 456 -2.62 2.27 6.98
C LYS A 456 -3.48 2.86 5.86
N LYS A 457 -4.78 2.56 5.84
CA LYS A 457 -5.74 3.11 4.88
C LYS A 457 -5.95 4.62 5.02
N MET A 458 -5.82 5.15 6.25
CA MET A 458 -5.87 6.59 6.50
C MET A 458 -4.70 7.37 5.89
N ARG A 459 -3.56 6.70 5.66
CA ARG A 459 -2.45 7.34 4.97
C ARG A 459 -2.78 7.42 3.47
N ARG A 460 -2.57 8.58 2.86
CA ARG A 460 -2.72 8.76 1.41
C ARG A 460 -1.90 7.67 0.69
N PHE A 461 -2.54 6.93 -0.22
CA PHE A 461 -1.97 5.77 -0.91
C PHE A 461 -1.65 4.59 0.04
N GLY A 462 -2.67 4.03 0.70
CA GLY A 462 -2.53 3.01 1.74
C GLY A 462 -2.63 1.55 1.31
N THR A 463 -3.16 1.26 0.13
CA THR A 463 -3.44 -0.11 -0.37
C THR A 463 -2.75 -0.30 -1.71
N GLU A 464 -1.45 -0.52 -1.70
CA GLU A 464 -0.60 -0.35 -2.88
C GLU A 464 -0.53 -1.65 -3.70
N MET A 465 -0.64 -1.57 -5.03
CA MET A 465 -0.13 -2.60 -5.94
C MET A 465 0.57 -1.86 -7.05
N TYR A 466 1.88 -2.03 -7.19
CA TYR A 466 2.63 -1.31 -8.19
C TYR A 466 3.76 -2.14 -8.81
N ILE A 467 4.10 -1.76 -10.03
CA ILE A 467 5.31 -2.19 -10.71
C ILE A 467 6.33 -1.04 -10.67
N GLU A 468 7.61 -1.37 -10.59
CA GLU A 468 8.66 -0.38 -10.33
C GLU A 468 8.95 0.55 -11.50
N ASN A 469 8.80 0.07 -12.73
CA ASN A 469 9.25 0.79 -13.92
C ASN A 469 8.12 0.97 -14.92
N THR A 470 8.04 2.17 -15.46
CA THR A 470 7.35 2.42 -16.73
C THR A 470 8.11 1.74 -17.87
N PRO A 471 7.43 1.28 -18.93
CA PRO A 471 8.10 0.75 -20.10
C PRO A 471 9.09 1.76 -20.70
N GLU A 472 10.36 1.37 -20.82
CA GLU A 472 11.49 2.26 -21.16
C GLU A 472 11.32 2.98 -22.52
N ASP A 473 10.48 2.45 -23.42
CA ASP A 473 10.34 2.91 -24.81
C ASP A 473 8.91 3.35 -25.23
N SER A 474 8.02 3.58 -24.27
CA SER A 474 6.60 3.91 -24.53
C SER A 474 6.32 5.36 -24.97
N PHE A 475 7.37 6.15 -25.23
CA PHE A 475 7.31 7.58 -25.56
C PHE A 475 6.68 7.92 -26.92
N LEU A 476 6.27 6.93 -27.73
CA LEU A 476 5.80 7.12 -29.11
C LEU A 476 4.27 6.97 -29.29
N LEU A 477 3.52 6.76 -28.22
CA LEU A 477 2.10 6.38 -28.32
C LEU A 477 1.14 7.55 -28.05
N ALA A 478 1.59 8.58 -27.33
CA ALA A 478 0.82 9.80 -27.18
C ALA A 478 0.91 10.60 -28.49
N LYS A 479 -0.24 10.95 -29.07
CA LYS A 479 -0.28 11.75 -30.28
C LYS A 479 0.19 13.16 -29.97
N ASP A 480 1.35 13.54 -30.48
CA ASP A 480 1.73 14.96 -30.54
C ASP A 480 0.74 15.67 -31.47
N LEU A 481 -0.15 16.46 -30.89
CA LEU A 481 -1.06 17.33 -31.64
C LEU A 481 -0.21 18.45 -32.26
N GLN A 482 -0.28 18.61 -33.58
CA GLN A 482 0.41 19.68 -34.32
C GLN A 482 -0.31 21.03 -34.21
#